data_AF-A0AB37UEK8-F1
#
_entry.id   AF-A0AB37UEK8-F1
#
_cell.length_a   1.000
_cell.length_b   1.000
_cell.length_c   1.000
_cell.angle_alpha   90.00
_cell.angle_beta   90.00
_cell.angle_gamma   90.00
#
_symmetry.space_group_name_H-M   'P 1'
#
loop_
_entity.id
_entity.type
_entity.pdbx_description
1 polymer ?
#
loop_
_entity_poly.entity_id
_entity_poly.type
_entity_poly.pdbx_seq_one_letter_code
_entity_poly.pdbx_strand_id
1 'polypeptide(L)'
;MAALQESSVAKLLGAGRSGKVFLVESQSGAIARKIFYPDTIANIIHYFFFGSPNPYIWNKDAIACAFYRRKILGELVQFWFGDRLTVADALSTKWNQEFKAYQIDTEFIKGRHVSLLQPCSRERAIELPTLVRGIMLPLQNKLIEAGLDGLVWQAGKGTPTALNNFLLASDTSNQPVFVWIDLESGVPALFPINIIALFSFYLPKTLKYKRAMFDDVDNYKLKRYIHNYQVELVANIGSQKYQEVLGWVDRLEYHQDEWKSMRRVDRSIQYQLKKGAIDEQQARWYSEHFLLWYTRGFWNIFQKIINQLLIQLPIALVHKIINIPYLQFFYNLWRFILSQRYRINIVRNYVTRRIERWRDRKHLRDEEANSLLQSLEREKSSEYLTDFGVHLGIKLFVKIIEYVLVPLLYFVGLINELVFITWLIVGGPVYRTIYTSWRALQAAIARQEIPWVALLVGLIPTAGILAYPCQIIWSAKGKKQKIAQFIVYDFFTRIGAKIPAWGGEDTNTEHFFNQIADKIANRQLNRRKPLESAKL
;
A
#
# COMPACT_ATOMS: atom_id res chain seq x y z
N MET A 1 -29.49 32.74 7.14
CA MET A 1 -28.34 32.48 6.26
C MET A 1 -27.05 32.73 7.04
N ALA A 2 -26.65 31.77 7.86
CA ALA A 2 -25.38 31.81 8.60
C ALA A 2 -24.45 30.79 7.96
N ALA A 3 -23.30 31.25 7.47
CA ALA A 3 -22.22 30.40 6.99
C ALA A 3 -21.74 29.53 8.16
N LEU A 4 -21.96 28.22 8.06
CA LEU A 4 -21.38 27.24 8.98
C LEU A 4 -19.85 27.32 8.84
N GLN A 5 -19.23 27.90 9.85
CA GLN A 5 -17.80 27.95 10.05
C GLN A 5 -17.30 26.49 10.22
N GLU A 6 -16.88 25.85 9.12
CA GLU A 6 -16.13 24.58 9.15
C GLU A 6 -14.71 24.87 9.69
N SER A 7 -14.59 25.07 11.00
CA SER A 7 -13.29 25.14 11.68
C SER A 7 -13.18 24.04 12.75
N SER A 8 -13.31 22.78 12.35
CA SER A 8 -12.81 21.67 13.16
C SER A 8 -11.45 21.23 12.63
N VAL A 9 -10.48 21.05 13.54
CA VAL A 9 -9.10 20.67 13.21
C VAL A 9 -9.12 19.31 12.53
N ALA A 10 -9.02 19.30 11.20
CA ALA A 10 -9.07 18.09 10.40
C ALA A 10 -7.82 17.23 10.66
N LYS A 11 -7.97 16.09 11.34
CA LYS A 11 -6.86 15.16 11.58
C LYS A 11 -6.68 14.26 10.37
N LEU A 12 -5.49 14.24 9.76
CA LEU A 12 -5.19 13.31 8.67
C LEU A 12 -5.24 11.86 9.19
N LEU A 13 -6.12 11.05 8.61
CA LEU A 13 -6.24 9.62 8.90
C LEU A 13 -5.33 8.78 8.01
N GLY A 14 -5.22 9.16 6.73
CA GLY A 14 -4.42 8.41 5.76
C GLY A 14 -4.30 9.13 4.41
N ALA A 15 -3.35 8.68 3.60
CA ALA A 15 -3.10 9.18 2.27
C ALA A 15 -2.88 8.01 1.30
N GLY A 16 -3.77 7.88 0.32
CA GLY A 16 -3.73 6.82 -0.69
C GLY A 16 -3.22 7.32 -2.05
N ARG A 17 -3.49 6.57 -3.12
CA ARG A 17 -3.21 7.03 -4.50
C ARG A 17 -4.33 7.89 -5.09
N SER A 18 -5.54 7.79 -4.52
CA SER A 18 -6.74 8.48 -4.99
C SER A 18 -7.03 9.76 -4.21
N GLY A 19 -6.65 9.84 -2.94
CA GLY A 19 -7.06 10.94 -2.07
C GLY A 19 -6.51 10.87 -0.63
N LYS A 20 -6.66 11.98 0.10
CA LYS A 20 -6.29 12.10 1.53
C LYS A 20 -7.58 12.00 2.31
N VAL A 21 -7.58 11.24 3.39
CA VAL A 21 -8.73 11.06 4.26
C VAL A 21 -8.48 11.81 5.55
N PHE A 22 -9.41 12.68 5.90
CA PHE A 22 -9.39 13.49 7.11
C PHE A 22 -10.54 13.07 8.02
N LEU A 23 -10.27 13.02 9.32
CA LEU A 23 -11.31 12.98 10.34
C LEU A 23 -11.81 14.39 10.57
N VAL A 24 -13.10 14.59 10.39
CA VAL A 24 -13.78 15.87 10.65
C VAL A 24 -14.86 15.59 11.67
N GLU A 25 -14.90 16.39 12.73
CA GLU A 25 -15.99 16.34 13.70
C GLU A 25 -17.14 17.20 13.17
N SER A 26 -18.33 16.59 13.05
CA SER A 26 -19.59 17.23 12.68
C SER A 26 -20.56 17.17 13.87
N GLN A 27 -21.61 18.00 13.83
CA GLN A 27 -22.70 17.99 14.82
C GLN A 27 -23.40 16.63 14.90
N SER A 28 -23.40 15.87 13.81
CA SER A 28 -23.98 14.53 13.68
C SER A 28 -23.01 13.39 14.03
N GLY A 29 -21.80 13.71 14.50
CA GLY A 29 -20.74 12.74 14.79
C GLY A 29 -19.51 12.87 13.89
N ALA A 30 -18.57 11.93 14.03
CA ALA A 30 -17.34 11.91 13.26
C ALA A 30 -17.58 11.48 11.81
N ILE A 31 -17.00 12.21 10.86
CA ILE A 31 -17.04 11.88 9.43
C ILE A 31 -15.63 11.67 8.88
N ALA A 32 -15.50 10.77 7.90
CA ALA A 32 -14.30 10.60 7.12
C ALA A 32 -14.44 11.37 5.80
N ARG A 33 -13.70 12.48 5.68
CA ARG A 33 -13.69 13.33 4.48
C ARG A 33 -12.53 12.92 3.59
N LYS A 34 -12.83 12.37 2.41
CA LYS A 34 -11.82 12.03 1.40
C LYS A 34 -11.76 13.13 0.34
N ILE A 35 -10.61 13.79 0.25
CA ILE A 35 -10.32 14.81 -0.77
C ILE A 35 -9.46 14.16 -1.85
N PHE A 36 -9.92 14.18 -3.10
CA PHE A 36 -9.20 13.58 -4.22
C PHE A 36 -8.04 14.47 -4.64
N TYR A 37 -6.85 13.87 -4.85
CA TYR A 37 -5.68 14.62 -5.27
C TYR A 37 -4.87 13.89 -6.34
N PRO A 38 -4.09 14.65 -7.13
CA PRO A 38 -3.17 14.09 -8.10
C PRO A 38 -1.99 13.36 -7.43
N ASP A 39 -1.92 12.02 -7.50
CA ASP A 39 -0.69 11.25 -7.21
C ASP A 39 0.18 11.13 -8.47
N THR A 40 1.49 11.27 -8.35
CA THR A 40 2.40 11.33 -9.52
C THR A 40 2.30 10.09 -10.40
N ILE A 41 2.32 8.89 -9.81
CA ILE A 41 2.29 7.63 -10.56
C ILE A 41 0.89 7.40 -11.12
N ALA A 42 -0.15 7.56 -10.28
CA ALA A 42 -1.53 7.41 -10.72
C ALA A 42 -1.88 8.39 -11.86
N ASN A 43 -1.40 9.62 -11.80
CA ASN A 43 -1.62 10.62 -12.85
C ASN A 43 -1.02 10.20 -14.18
N ILE A 44 0.21 9.66 -14.20
CA ILE A 44 0.84 9.20 -15.44
C ILE A 44 -0.03 8.12 -16.08
N ILE A 45 -0.48 7.15 -15.28
CA ILE A 45 -1.35 6.06 -15.75
C ILE A 45 -2.67 6.63 -16.27
N HIS A 46 -3.32 7.52 -15.52
CA HIS A 46 -4.57 8.16 -15.94
C HIS A 46 -4.41 9.00 -17.21
N TYR A 47 -3.34 9.78 -17.35
CA TYR A 47 -3.05 10.53 -18.56
C TYR A 47 -2.86 9.61 -19.77
N PHE A 48 -2.17 8.48 -19.58
CA PHE A 48 -1.95 7.50 -20.65
C PHE A 48 -3.26 6.90 -21.16
N PHE A 49 -4.19 6.50 -20.27
CA PHE A 49 -5.45 5.87 -20.67
C PHE A 49 -6.58 6.84 -21.00
N PHE A 50 -6.67 7.96 -20.29
CA PHE A 50 -7.84 8.85 -20.32
C PHE A 50 -7.52 10.29 -20.70
N GLY A 51 -6.24 10.65 -20.93
CA GLY A 51 -5.82 11.99 -21.35
C GLY A 51 -5.93 13.07 -20.28
N SER A 52 -6.29 12.69 -19.06
CA SER A 52 -6.45 13.58 -17.90
C SER A 52 -6.11 12.82 -16.62
N PRO A 53 -5.86 13.50 -15.50
CA PRO A 53 -5.72 12.87 -14.18
C PRO A 53 -7.01 12.19 -13.72
N ASN A 54 -6.95 11.56 -12.53
CA ASN A 54 -8.08 10.87 -11.93
C ASN A 54 -9.37 11.73 -11.99
N PRO A 55 -10.46 11.24 -12.63
CA PRO A 55 -11.66 12.02 -12.88
C PRO A 55 -12.40 12.44 -11.61
N TYR A 56 -12.24 11.72 -10.50
CA TYR A 56 -12.79 12.14 -9.20
C TYR A 56 -12.25 13.49 -8.73
N ILE A 57 -11.13 13.98 -9.28
CA ILE A 57 -10.57 15.27 -8.92
C ILE A 57 -11.41 16.41 -9.52
N TRP A 58 -12.01 16.25 -10.71
CA TRP A 58 -12.47 17.38 -11.52
C TRP A 58 -13.82 17.18 -12.23
N ASN A 59 -14.30 15.95 -12.37
CA ASN A 59 -15.54 15.63 -13.06
C ASN A 59 -16.69 15.40 -12.05
N LYS A 60 -17.79 16.14 -12.21
CA LYS A 60 -18.97 16.08 -11.33
C LYS A 60 -19.68 14.73 -11.44
N ASP A 61 -19.80 14.21 -12.64
CA ASP A 61 -20.52 12.98 -12.94
C ASP A 61 -19.73 11.76 -12.43
N ALA A 62 -18.40 11.78 -12.52
CA ALA A 62 -17.55 10.76 -11.93
C ALA A 62 -17.74 10.67 -10.41
N ILE A 63 -17.73 11.80 -9.69
CA ILE A 63 -17.94 11.79 -8.24
C ILE A 63 -19.38 11.40 -7.86
N ALA A 64 -20.37 11.79 -8.67
CA ALA A 64 -21.75 11.34 -8.50
C ALA A 64 -21.89 9.81 -8.70
N CYS A 65 -21.22 9.23 -9.71
CA CYS A 65 -21.14 7.79 -9.88
C CYS A 65 -20.52 7.10 -8.67
N ALA A 66 -19.47 7.67 -8.05
CA ALA A 66 -18.91 7.12 -6.81
C ALA A 66 -19.93 7.12 -5.66
N PHE A 67 -20.65 8.23 -5.48
CA PHE A 67 -21.70 8.35 -4.47
C PHE A 67 -22.81 7.32 -4.66
N TYR A 68 -23.41 7.25 -5.85
CA TYR A 68 -24.52 6.33 -6.11
C TYR A 68 -24.10 4.86 -6.09
N ARG A 69 -22.90 4.52 -6.60
CA ARG A 69 -22.37 3.14 -6.48
C ARG A 69 -22.26 2.71 -5.03
N ARG A 70 -21.78 3.60 -4.15
CA ARG A 70 -21.65 3.32 -2.71
C ARG A 70 -23.01 3.14 -2.04
N LYS A 71 -24.00 3.97 -2.36
CA LYS A 71 -25.39 3.82 -1.88
C LYS A 71 -26.03 2.49 -2.31
N ILE A 72 -25.94 2.17 -3.61
CA ILE A 72 -26.43 0.89 -4.15
C ILE A 72 -25.72 -0.28 -3.46
N LEU A 73 -24.40 -0.20 -3.30
CA LEU A 73 -23.65 -1.28 -2.67
C LEU A 73 -23.92 -1.43 -1.17
N GLY A 74 -24.24 -0.35 -0.45
CA GLY A 74 -24.68 -0.44 0.94
C GLY A 74 -25.80 -1.45 1.11
N GLU A 75 -26.82 -1.35 0.26
CA GLU A 75 -27.99 -2.24 0.28
C GLU A 75 -27.68 -3.63 -0.28
N LEU A 76 -27.00 -3.71 -1.42
CA LEU A 76 -26.69 -5.02 -2.03
C LEU A 76 -25.75 -5.86 -1.17
N VAL A 77 -24.77 -5.24 -0.52
CA VAL A 77 -23.83 -5.94 0.36
C VAL A 77 -24.53 -6.44 1.62
N GLN A 78 -25.42 -5.63 2.21
CA GLN A 78 -26.27 -6.06 3.32
C GLN A 78 -27.13 -7.27 2.92
N PHE A 79 -27.72 -7.25 1.72
CA PHE A 79 -28.47 -8.37 1.18
C PHE A 79 -27.59 -9.64 0.99
N TRP A 80 -26.36 -9.51 0.51
CA TRP A 80 -25.49 -10.66 0.23
C TRP A 80 -24.83 -11.28 1.47
N PHE A 81 -24.47 -10.45 2.45
CA PHE A 81 -23.61 -10.86 3.56
C PHE A 81 -24.25 -10.71 4.94
N GLY A 82 -25.44 -10.10 5.03
CA GLY A 82 -26.04 -9.70 6.29
C GLY A 82 -25.09 -8.80 7.07
N ASP A 83 -24.96 -9.05 8.37
CA ASP A 83 -24.11 -8.24 9.26
C ASP A 83 -22.60 -8.56 9.15
N ARG A 84 -22.20 -9.51 8.30
CA ARG A 84 -20.77 -9.91 8.18
C ARG A 84 -19.93 -8.92 7.37
N LEU A 85 -20.57 -8.20 6.45
CA LEU A 85 -19.94 -7.15 5.66
C LEU A 85 -20.92 -5.98 5.51
N THR A 86 -20.46 -4.77 5.80
CA THR A 86 -21.18 -3.54 5.48
C THR A 86 -20.32 -2.64 4.59
N VAL A 87 -20.92 -1.60 4.00
CA VAL A 87 -20.20 -0.57 3.23
C VAL A 87 -20.28 0.74 4.01
N ALA A 88 -19.17 1.44 4.16
CA ALA A 88 -19.19 2.76 4.82
C ALA A 88 -20.05 3.74 4.01
N ASP A 89 -21.06 4.33 4.64
CA ASP A 89 -22.08 5.09 3.93
C ASP A 89 -21.53 6.38 3.29
N ALA A 90 -22.06 6.72 2.12
CA ALA A 90 -21.80 7.98 1.42
C ALA A 90 -22.72 9.08 1.97
N LEU A 91 -22.17 10.09 2.63
CA LEU A 91 -22.99 11.15 3.23
C LEU A 91 -23.22 12.29 2.25
N SER A 92 -22.14 12.80 1.63
CA SER A 92 -22.26 13.87 0.64
C SER A 92 -21.05 13.95 -0.29
N THR A 93 -21.20 14.69 -1.39
CA THR A 93 -20.10 15.09 -2.26
C THR A 93 -20.08 16.61 -2.39
N LYS A 94 -18.89 17.21 -2.41
CA LYS A 94 -18.73 18.67 -2.51
C LYS A 94 -17.49 19.02 -3.35
N TRP A 95 -17.49 20.21 -3.93
CA TRP A 95 -16.27 20.79 -4.48
C TRP A 95 -15.50 21.49 -3.35
N ASN A 96 -14.24 21.13 -3.18
CA ASN A 96 -13.35 21.78 -2.24
C ASN A 96 -12.54 22.86 -2.97
N GLN A 97 -12.78 24.13 -2.61
CA GLN A 97 -12.17 25.27 -3.28
C GLN A 97 -10.67 25.41 -2.99
N GLU A 98 -10.25 25.09 -1.76
CA GLU A 98 -8.84 25.16 -1.34
C GLU A 98 -7.97 24.19 -2.14
N PHE A 99 -8.41 22.92 -2.23
CA PHE A 99 -7.69 21.88 -2.97
C PHE A 99 -8.02 21.88 -4.47
N LYS A 100 -8.96 22.72 -4.91
CA LYS A 100 -9.55 22.73 -6.26
C LYS A 100 -9.90 21.32 -6.73
N ALA A 101 -10.55 20.54 -5.88
CA ALA A 101 -10.85 19.14 -6.15
C ALA A 101 -12.17 18.73 -5.51
N TYR A 102 -12.83 17.69 -6.03
CA TYR A 102 -13.97 17.14 -5.31
C TYR A 102 -13.54 16.40 -4.04
N GLN A 103 -14.49 16.32 -3.11
CA GLN A 103 -14.43 15.51 -1.91
C GLN A 103 -15.69 14.65 -1.79
N ILE A 104 -15.55 13.52 -1.10
CA ILE A 104 -16.66 12.69 -0.64
C ILE A 104 -16.57 12.56 0.89
N ASP A 105 -17.66 12.88 1.56
CA ASP A 105 -17.80 12.70 3.00
C ASP A 105 -18.49 11.36 3.23
N THR A 106 -17.88 10.49 4.04
CA THR A 106 -18.42 9.18 4.40
C THR A 106 -18.53 9.03 5.90
N GLU A 107 -19.29 8.03 6.34
CA GLU A 107 -19.29 7.59 7.72
C GLU A 107 -17.84 7.29 8.19
N PHE A 108 -17.51 7.70 9.42
CA PHE A 108 -16.24 7.32 10.04
C PHE A 108 -16.36 5.95 10.72
N ILE A 109 -15.57 4.99 10.23
CA ILE A 109 -15.54 3.64 10.79
C ILE A 109 -14.40 3.50 11.79
N LYS A 110 -14.74 3.23 13.06
CA LYS A 110 -13.76 2.92 14.10
C LYS A 110 -13.27 1.47 14.00
N GLY A 111 -12.59 1.14 12.90
CA GLY A 111 -12.06 -0.20 12.64
C GLY A 111 -10.54 -0.32 12.75
N ARG A 112 -10.02 -1.50 12.41
CA ARG A 112 -8.60 -1.78 12.14
C ARG A 112 -8.45 -2.69 10.94
N HIS A 113 -7.28 -2.73 10.31
CA HIS A 113 -7.01 -3.75 9.30
C HIS A 113 -6.83 -5.14 9.95
N VAL A 114 -6.91 -6.19 9.12
CA VAL A 114 -6.61 -7.56 9.55
C VAL A 114 -5.15 -7.66 10.00
N SER A 115 -4.92 -8.42 11.06
CA SER A 115 -3.63 -8.47 11.73
C SER A 115 -2.59 -9.20 10.88
N LEU A 116 -1.37 -8.68 10.86
CA LEU A 116 -0.21 -9.42 10.40
C LEU A 116 0.08 -10.60 11.35
N LEU A 117 0.64 -11.69 10.81
CA LEU A 117 1.22 -12.75 11.63
C LEU A 117 2.41 -12.21 12.40
N GLN A 118 2.53 -12.65 13.65
CA GLN A 118 3.46 -12.11 14.63
C GLN A 118 3.86 -13.19 15.64
N PRO A 119 4.99 -13.03 16.35
CA PRO A 119 5.54 -14.10 17.17
C PRO A 119 4.87 -14.25 18.56
N CYS A 120 4.00 -13.34 18.99
CA CYS A 120 3.45 -13.38 20.35
C CYS A 120 2.18 -14.23 20.49
N SER A 121 1.26 -14.15 19.52
CA SER A 121 -0.01 -14.89 19.51
C SER A 121 -0.40 -15.29 18.10
N ARG A 122 -1.12 -16.42 18.00
CA ARG A 122 -1.72 -16.92 16.76
C ARG A 122 -3.25 -16.80 16.72
N GLU A 123 -3.88 -16.26 17.76
CA GLU A 123 -5.35 -16.12 17.85
C GLU A 123 -5.92 -15.38 16.63
N ARG A 124 -5.24 -14.31 16.21
CA ARG A 124 -5.64 -13.44 15.09
C ARG A 124 -5.23 -13.95 13.70
N ALA A 125 -4.59 -15.13 13.61
CA ALA A 125 -4.13 -15.68 12.33
C ALA A 125 -5.28 -16.07 11.38
N ILE A 126 -6.48 -16.30 11.92
CA ILE A 126 -7.69 -16.64 11.15
C ILE A 126 -8.32 -15.44 10.44
N GLU A 127 -8.03 -14.20 10.87
CA GLU A 127 -8.64 -12.98 10.33
C GLU A 127 -8.48 -12.85 8.81
N LEU A 128 -7.26 -13.06 8.30
CA LEU A 128 -6.95 -12.93 6.87
C LEU A 128 -7.66 -14.00 6.02
N PRO A 129 -7.59 -15.31 6.33
CA PRO A 129 -8.40 -16.32 5.64
C PRO A 129 -9.90 -16.02 5.67
N THR A 130 -10.43 -15.55 6.81
CA THR A 130 -11.85 -15.22 6.94
C THR A 130 -12.24 -14.05 6.03
N LEU A 131 -11.43 -12.99 5.98
CA LEU A 131 -11.65 -11.88 5.06
C LEU A 131 -11.55 -12.34 3.59
N VAL A 132 -10.47 -13.02 3.21
CA VAL A 132 -10.22 -13.35 1.80
C VAL A 132 -11.23 -14.39 1.29
N ARG A 133 -11.39 -15.51 2.00
CA ARG A 133 -12.23 -16.63 1.54
C ARG A 133 -13.70 -16.45 1.91
N GLY A 134 -13.97 -15.86 3.08
CA GLY A 134 -15.35 -15.66 3.57
C GLY A 134 -16.04 -14.44 2.96
N ILE A 135 -15.28 -13.40 2.61
CA ILE A 135 -15.84 -12.12 2.13
C ILE A 135 -15.38 -11.77 0.72
N MET A 136 -14.07 -11.56 0.50
CA MET A 136 -13.57 -10.96 -0.75
C MET A 136 -13.86 -11.83 -1.99
N LEU A 137 -13.61 -13.15 -1.92
CA LEU A 137 -13.87 -14.05 -3.06
C LEU A 137 -15.37 -14.18 -3.39
N PRO A 138 -16.28 -14.42 -2.42
CA PRO A 138 -17.72 -14.37 -2.68
C PRO A 138 -18.18 -13.00 -3.20
N LEU A 139 -17.64 -11.91 -2.65
CA LEU A 139 -17.98 -10.55 -3.06
C LEU A 139 -17.60 -10.30 -4.52
N GLN A 140 -16.41 -10.74 -4.96
CA GLN A 140 -16.01 -10.68 -6.37
C GLN A 140 -17.05 -11.36 -7.28
N ASN A 141 -17.54 -12.53 -6.90
CA ASN A 141 -18.53 -13.26 -7.69
C ASN A 141 -19.87 -12.51 -7.74
N LYS A 142 -20.34 -11.98 -6.60
CA LYS A 142 -21.59 -11.20 -6.53
C LYS A 142 -21.51 -9.89 -7.32
N LEU A 143 -20.38 -9.19 -7.26
CA LEU A 143 -20.14 -8.00 -8.07
C LEU A 143 -20.17 -8.31 -9.57
N ILE A 144 -19.55 -9.44 -10.00
CA ILE A 144 -19.60 -9.90 -11.39
C ILE A 144 -21.04 -10.25 -11.78
N GLU A 145 -21.77 -10.97 -10.92
CA GLU A 145 -23.17 -11.36 -11.13
C GLU A 145 -24.07 -10.14 -11.32
N ALA A 146 -23.92 -9.11 -10.47
CA ALA A 146 -24.69 -7.88 -10.50
C ALA A 146 -24.22 -6.85 -11.56
N GLY A 147 -23.10 -7.09 -12.26
CA GLY A 147 -22.61 -6.18 -13.30
C GLY A 147 -21.77 -5.01 -12.80
N LEU A 148 -21.31 -5.03 -11.54
CA LEU A 148 -20.42 -4.02 -10.95
C LEU A 148 -18.96 -4.32 -11.31
N ASP A 149 -18.67 -4.45 -12.60
CA ASP A 149 -17.41 -4.98 -13.14
C ASP A 149 -16.16 -4.21 -12.65
N GLY A 150 -16.26 -2.89 -12.58
CA GLY A 150 -15.21 -1.98 -12.09
C GLY A 150 -14.79 -2.26 -10.65
N LEU A 151 -15.75 -2.63 -9.79
CA LEU A 151 -15.53 -2.81 -8.35
C LEU A 151 -14.97 -4.18 -7.99
N VAL A 152 -14.97 -5.13 -8.93
CA VAL A 152 -14.30 -6.42 -8.77
C VAL A 152 -12.80 -6.24 -8.50
N TRP A 153 -12.20 -5.18 -9.05
CA TRP A 153 -10.84 -4.74 -8.75
C TRP A 153 -10.68 -4.31 -7.28
N GLN A 154 -11.62 -3.52 -6.77
CA GLN A 154 -11.64 -3.05 -5.37
C GLN A 154 -11.97 -4.16 -4.36
N ALA A 155 -12.56 -5.26 -4.80
CA ALA A 155 -12.75 -6.49 -4.03
C ALA A 155 -11.57 -7.48 -4.14
N GLY A 156 -10.49 -7.11 -4.85
CA GLY A 156 -9.19 -7.80 -4.81
C GLY A 156 -8.94 -8.83 -5.91
N LYS A 157 -9.77 -8.93 -6.94
CA LYS A 157 -9.44 -9.79 -8.09
C LYS A 157 -8.18 -9.27 -8.76
N GLY A 158 -7.10 -10.05 -8.73
CA GLY A 158 -5.80 -9.65 -9.28
C GLY A 158 -5.14 -8.41 -8.65
N THR A 159 -5.72 -7.84 -7.59
CA THR A 159 -5.29 -6.56 -7.01
C THR A 159 -4.95 -6.74 -5.54
N PRO A 160 -3.66 -6.85 -5.20
CA PRO A 160 -3.29 -7.10 -3.81
C PRO A 160 -3.53 -5.89 -2.91
N THR A 161 -3.62 -4.68 -3.46
CA THR A 161 -3.85 -3.49 -2.64
C THR A 161 -5.24 -3.49 -2.01
N ALA A 162 -6.24 -4.09 -2.68
CA ALA A 162 -7.64 -4.08 -2.26
C ALA A 162 -7.93 -4.61 -0.85
N LEU A 163 -7.02 -5.38 -0.23
CA LEU A 163 -7.16 -5.82 1.15
C LEU A 163 -7.27 -4.62 2.12
N ASN A 164 -6.59 -3.52 1.82
CA ASN A 164 -6.61 -2.31 2.66
C ASN A 164 -7.95 -1.56 2.59
N ASN A 165 -8.85 -1.93 1.67
CA ASN A 165 -10.20 -1.40 1.59
C ASN A 165 -11.14 -2.04 2.62
N PHE A 166 -10.69 -3.05 3.37
CA PHE A 166 -11.51 -3.72 4.36
C PHE A 166 -10.98 -3.43 5.77
N LEU A 167 -11.88 -2.97 6.63
CA LEU A 167 -11.65 -2.79 8.06
C LEU A 167 -12.41 -3.85 8.84
N LEU A 168 -11.77 -4.44 9.84
CA LEU A 168 -12.43 -5.19 10.89
C LEU A 168 -13.00 -4.19 11.91
N ALA A 169 -14.32 -4.12 12.03
CA ALA A 169 -15.02 -3.22 12.94
C ALA A 169 -15.32 -3.87 14.30
N SER A 170 -15.66 -5.15 14.30
CA SER A 170 -15.88 -5.93 15.52
C SER A 170 -15.32 -7.34 15.34
N ASP A 171 -14.79 -7.89 16.44
CA ASP A 171 -14.27 -9.25 16.55
C ASP A 171 -14.90 -9.92 17.78
N THR A 172 -16.23 -9.83 17.90
CA THR A 172 -16.97 -10.61 18.89
C THR A 172 -16.80 -12.10 18.57
N SER A 173 -16.45 -12.87 19.60
CA SER A 173 -15.75 -14.17 19.56
C SER A 173 -16.30 -15.30 18.68
N ASN A 174 -17.36 -15.10 17.88
CA ASN A 174 -17.86 -16.10 16.95
C ASN A 174 -17.92 -15.69 15.47
N GLN A 175 -17.97 -14.39 15.09
CA GLN A 175 -17.84 -13.98 13.68
C GLN A 175 -17.28 -12.54 13.54
N PRO A 176 -16.16 -12.35 12.82
CA PRO A 176 -15.62 -11.03 12.55
C PRO A 176 -16.52 -10.24 11.58
N VAL A 177 -16.77 -8.97 11.90
CA VAL A 177 -17.56 -8.05 11.08
C VAL A 177 -16.63 -7.10 10.33
N PHE A 178 -16.74 -7.11 9.00
CA PHE A 178 -15.93 -6.26 8.13
C PHE A 178 -16.74 -5.08 7.59
N VAL A 179 -16.04 -3.99 7.30
CA VAL A 179 -16.58 -2.82 6.62
C VAL A 179 -15.73 -2.54 5.39
N TRP A 180 -16.37 -2.47 4.22
CA TRP A 180 -15.75 -2.08 2.97
C TRP A 180 -15.74 -0.56 2.84
N ILE A 181 -14.52 -0.01 2.80
CA ILE A 181 -14.23 1.41 2.60
C ILE A 181 -13.58 1.62 1.24
N ASP A 182 -13.42 2.89 0.83
CA ASP A 182 -12.68 3.27 -0.39
C ASP A 182 -13.10 2.51 -1.67
N LEU A 183 -14.34 2.70 -2.11
CA LEU A 183 -14.89 2.08 -3.32
C LEU A 183 -14.48 2.83 -4.62
N GLU A 184 -13.62 3.84 -4.53
CA GLU A 184 -13.22 4.66 -5.66
C GLU A 184 -11.80 4.32 -6.12
N SER A 185 -11.67 3.87 -7.37
CA SER A 185 -10.39 3.46 -7.91
C SER A 185 -9.39 4.61 -8.03
N GLY A 186 -8.18 4.39 -7.53
CA GLY A 186 -7.04 5.29 -7.75
C GLY A 186 -6.40 5.11 -9.12
N VAL A 187 -6.49 3.92 -9.73
CA VAL A 187 -5.88 3.57 -11.01
C VAL A 187 -6.80 2.65 -11.84
N PRO A 188 -6.67 2.60 -13.18
CA PRO A 188 -7.33 1.61 -14.02
C PRO A 188 -6.96 0.18 -13.63
N ALA A 189 -7.94 -0.71 -13.78
CA ALA A 189 -7.86 -2.11 -13.35
C ALA A 189 -7.11 -3.04 -14.33
N LEU A 190 -6.33 -2.46 -15.25
CA LEU A 190 -5.63 -3.19 -16.32
C LEU A 190 -4.24 -3.72 -15.94
N PHE A 191 -3.81 -3.56 -14.69
CA PHE A 191 -2.48 -4.00 -14.23
C PHE A 191 -2.55 -4.95 -13.03
N PRO A 192 -3.37 -6.02 -13.08
CA PRO A 192 -3.41 -6.99 -11.99
C PRO A 192 -2.06 -7.69 -11.87
N ILE A 193 -1.66 -7.98 -10.63
CA ILE A 193 -0.48 -8.82 -10.39
C ILE A 193 -0.73 -10.27 -10.86
N ASN A 194 -2.00 -10.70 -10.84
CA ASN A 194 -2.41 -11.99 -11.34
C ASN A 194 -2.68 -11.92 -12.86
N ILE A 195 -1.75 -12.46 -13.63
CA ILE A 195 -1.82 -12.53 -15.10
C ILE A 195 -3.08 -13.28 -15.56
N ILE A 196 -3.52 -14.31 -14.84
CA ILE A 196 -4.76 -15.04 -15.21
C ILE A 196 -5.97 -14.12 -15.11
N ALA A 197 -6.04 -13.26 -14.09
CA ALA A 197 -7.13 -12.29 -13.97
C ALA A 197 -7.10 -11.25 -15.10
N LEU A 198 -5.92 -10.87 -15.58
CA LEU A 198 -5.76 -9.96 -16.72
C LEU A 198 -6.48 -10.51 -17.95
N PHE A 199 -6.17 -11.75 -18.33
CA PHE A 199 -6.72 -12.36 -19.54
C PHE A 199 -8.14 -12.90 -19.37
N SER A 200 -8.49 -13.42 -18.19
CA SER A 200 -9.83 -14.01 -17.96
C SER A 200 -10.92 -12.99 -17.66
N PHE A 201 -10.56 -11.78 -17.22
CA PHE A 201 -11.52 -10.78 -16.79
C PHE A 201 -11.24 -9.38 -17.33
N TYR A 202 -10.07 -8.79 -17.03
CA TYR A 202 -9.84 -7.37 -17.28
C TYR A 202 -9.73 -7.00 -18.77
N LEU A 203 -9.05 -7.81 -19.58
CA LEU A 203 -8.96 -7.59 -21.03
C LEU A 203 -10.32 -7.81 -21.73
N PRO A 204 -11.07 -8.91 -21.48
CA PRO A 204 -12.42 -9.06 -22.03
C PRO A 204 -13.35 -7.90 -21.68
N LYS A 205 -13.32 -7.40 -20.44
CA LYS A 205 -14.13 -6.25 -20.02
C LYS A 205 -13.67 -4.94 -20.68
N THR A 206 -12.37 -4.74 -20.83
CA THR A 206 -11.82 -3.59 -21.56
C THR A 206 -12.27 -3.58 -23.01
N LEU A 207 -12.30 -4.75 -23.66
CA LEU A 207 -12.85 -4.90 -25.02
C LEU A 207 -14.35 -4.60 -25.06
N LYS A 208 -15.13 -5.13 -24.10
CA LYS A 208 -16.57 -4.86 -23.98
C LYS A 208 -16.87 -3.36 -23.86
N TYR A 209 -16.13 -2.65 -22.99
CA TYR A 209 -16.34 -1.22 -22.75
C TYR A 209 -15.62 -0.32 -23.77
N LYS A 210 -14.79 -0.88 -24.65
CA LYS A 210 -13.95 -0.17 -25.63
C LYS A 210 -13.03 0.90 -25.00
N ARG A 211 -12.65 0.70 -23.74
CA ARG A 211 -11.80 1.59 -22.94
C ARG A 211 -11.18 0.83 -21.79
N ALA A 212 -10.11 1.39 -21.22
CA ALA A 212 -9.52 0.84 -20.00
C ALA A 212 -10.53 0.78 -18.87
N MET A 213 -10.64 -0.41 -18.24
CA MET A 213 -11.59 -0.64 -17.16
C MET A 213 -11.26 0.24 -15.95
N PHE A 214 -12.21 1.06 -15.56
CA PHE A 214 -12.10 1.96 -14.42
C PHE A 214 -13.49 2.23 -13.86
N ASP A 215 -13.85 1.52 -12.79
CA ASP A 215 -15.09 1.78 -12.06
C ASP A 215 -16.37 1.66 -12.91
N ASP A 216 -16.31 0.92 -14.03
CA ASP A 216 -17.43 0.70 -14.94
C ASP A 216 -18.51 -0.22 -14.33
N VAL A 217 -19.78 0.12 -14.59
CA VAL A 217 -20.96 -0.67 -14.20
C VAL A 217 -21.77 -1.00 -15.46
N ASP A 218 -22.14 -2.26 -15.60
CA ASP A 218 -23.11 -2.71 -16.60
C ASP A 218 -24.51 -2.44 -16.08
N ASN A 219 -25.07 -1.27 -16.40
CA ASN A 219 -26.38 -0.84 -15.91
C ASN A 219 -27.51 -1.79 -16.31
N TYR A 220 -27.46 -2.35 -17.52
CA TYR A 220 -28.45 -3.33 -17.96
C TYR A 220 -28.40 -4.58 -17.09
N LYS A 221 -27.19 -5.11 -16.83
CA LYS A 221 -27.03 -6.27 -15.96
C LYS A 221 -27.43 -5.98 -14.51
N LEU A 222 -27.11 -4.78 -14.00
CA LEU A 222 -27.48 -4.36 -12.66
C LEU A 222 -28.99 -4.24 -12.48
N LYS A 223 -29.68 -3.58 -13.41
CA LYS A 223 -31.15 -3.47 -13.41
C LYS A 223 -31.81 -4.84 -13.46
N ARG A 224 -31.33 -5.71 -14.35
CA ARG A 224 -31.82 -7.10 -14.44
C ARG A 224 -31.56 -7.88 -13.15
N TYR A 225 -30.39 -7.71 -12.53
CA TYR A 225 -30.07 -8.35 -11.26
C TYR A 225 -31.05 -7.94 -10.16
N ILE A 226 -31.26 -6.63 -9.98
CA ILE A 226 -32.17 -6.09 -8.96
C ILE A 226 -33.61 -6.56 -9.20
N HIS A 227 -34.06 -6.56 -10.46
CA HIS A 227 -35.39 -7.07 -10.82
C HIS A 227 -35.55 -8.57 -10.52
N ASN A 228 -34.55 -9.39 -10.86
CA ASN A 228 -34.61 -10.83 -10.62
C ASN A 228 -34.69 -11.19 -9.13
N TYR A 229 -34.11 -10.37 -8.25
CA TYR A 229 -34.13 -10.56 -6.80
C TYR A 229 -35.11 -9.59 -6.11
N GLN A 230 -36.12 -9.07 -6.81
CA GLN A 230 -37.03 -8.06 -6.27
C GLN A 230 -37.72 -8.52 -4.98
N VAL A 231 -38.23 -9.76 -4.96
CA VAL A 231 -38.99 -10.28 -3.81
C VAL A 231 -38.09 -10.36 -2.58
N GLU A 232 -36.89 -10.91 -2.75
CA GLU A 232 -35.93 -11.08 -1.67
C GLU A 232 -35.34 -9.74 -1.20
N LEU A 233 -35.08 -8.80 -2.12
CA LEU A 233 -34.61 -7.46 -1.77
C LEU A 233 -35.68 -6.70 -1.00
N VAL A 234 -36.93 -6.69 -1.47
CA VAL A 234 -38.03 -6.02 -0.74
C VAL A 234 -38.23 -6.61 0.66
N ALA A 235 -38.10 -7.94 0.80
CA ALA A 235 -38.17 -8.59 2.10
C ALA A 235 -36.99 -8.22 3.02
N ASN A 236 -35.80 -7.95 2.46
CA ASN A 236 -34.59 -7.65 3.22
C ASN A 236 -34.44 -6.17 3.60
N ILE A 237 -34.63 -5.25 2.65
CA ILE A 237 -34.39 -3.80 2.84
C ILE A 237 -35.67 -2.95 2.89
N GLY A 238 -36.83 -3.56 2.64
CA GLY A 238 -38.14 -2.89 2.62
C GLY A 238 -38.48 -2.22 1.28
N SER A 239 -39.77 -2.04 1.02
CA SER A 239 -40.27 -1.52 -0.27
C SER A 239 -39.81 -0.09 -0.56
N GLN A 240 -39.75 0.78 0.45
CA GLN A 240 -39.29 2.16 0.27
C GLN A 240 -37.83 2.20 -0.19
N LYS A 241 -36.95 1.48 0.51
CA LYS A 241 -35.52 1.46 0.22
C LYS A 241 -35.22 0.79 -1.12
N TYR A 242 -35.99 -0.23 -1.48
CA TYR A 242 -35.94 -0.81 -2.83
C TYR A 242 -36.22 0.22 -3.94
N GLN A 243 -37.23 1.08 -3.76
CA GLN A 243 -37.49 2.17 -4.72
C GLN A 243 -36.36 3.21 -4.76
N GLU A 244 -35.75 3.52 -3.62
CA GLU A 244 -34.57 4.38 -3.56
C GLU A 244 -33.39 3.79 -4.32
N VAL A 245 -33.14 2.48 -4.19
CA VAL A 245 -32.10 1.75 -4.94
C VAL A 245 -32.34 1.86 -6.45
N LEU A 246 -33.57 1.64 -6.93
CA LEU A 246 -33.91 1.82 -8.35
C LEU A 246 -33.61 3.25 -8.81
N GLY A 247 -34.04 4.25 -8.04
CA GLY A 247 -33.74 5.65 -8.33
C GLY A 247 -32.24 5.96 -8.35
N TRP A 248 -31.43 5.35 -7.48
CA TRP A 248 -29.98 5.49 -7.51
C TRP A 248 -29.35 4.82 -8.73
N VAL A 249 -29.87 3.69 -9.17
CA VAL A 249 -29.40 3.00 -10.38
C VAL A 249 -29.63 3.87 -11.63
N ASP A 250 -30.79 4.50 -11.74
CA ASP A 250 -31.09 5.40 -12.86
C ASP A 250 -30.17 6.63 -12.86
N ARG A 251 -29.93 7.23 -11.68
CA ARG A 251 -28.99 8.36 -11.55
C ARG A 251 -27.55 7.94 -11.82
N LEU A 252 -27.15 6.74 -11.38
CA LEU A 252 -25.84 6.18 -11.69
C LEU A 252 -25.65 6.01 -13.19
N GLU A 253 -26.66 5.49 -13.89
CA GLU A 253 -26.64 5.32 -15.34
C GLU A 253 -26.44 6.66 -16.05
N TYR A 254 -27.27 7.65 -15.73
CA TYR A 254 -27.17 9.00 -16.28
C TYR A 254 -25.76 9.60 -16.12
N HIS A 255 -25.24 9.62 -14.89
CA HIS A 255 -23.91 10.19 -14.64
C HIS A 255 -22.78 9.36 -15.26
N GLN A 256 -22.94 8.03 -15.34
CA GLN A 256 -21.95 7.19 -15.98
C GLN A 256 -21.88 7.50 -17.47
N ASP A 257 -23.02 7.68 -18.14
CA ASP A 257 -23.06 8.00 -19.56
C ASP A 257 -22.45 9.37 -19.84
N GLU A 258 -22.78 10.40 -19.05
CA GLU A 258 -22.17 11.74 -19.16
C GLU A 258 -20.65 11.70 -18.98
N TRP A 259 -20.16 11.03 -17.93
CA TRP A 259 -18.72 10.95 -17.68
C TRP A 259 -18.00 10.13 -18.76
N LYS A 260 -18.56 8.97 -19.12
CA LYS A 260 -17.85 7.97 -19.92
C LYS A 260 -17.92 8.24 -21.41
N SER A 261 -18.93 8.97 -21.89
CA SER A 261 -19.05 9.41 -23.28
C SER A 261 -18.03 10.50 -23.66
N MET A 262 -17.47 11.22 -22.68
CA MET A 262 -16.47 12.27 -22.93
C MET A 262 -15.27 11.75 -23.71
N ARG A 263 -14.90 12.46 -24.79
CA ARG A 263 -13.69 12.16 -25.56
C ARG A 263 -12.44 12.44 -24.72
N ARG A 264 -11.35 11.76 -25.04
CA ARG A 264 -10.05 11.90 -24.36
C ARG A 264 -9.57 13.36 -24.29
N VAL A 265 -9.74 14.11 -25.38
CA VAL A 265 -9.34 15.53 -25.46
C VAL A 265 -10.19 16.39 -24.53
N ASP A 266 -11.52 16.23 -24.58
CA ASP A 266 -12.45 17.02 -23.77
C ASP A 266 -12.18 16.83 -22.28
N ARG A 267 -11.84 15.61 -21.85
CA ARG A 267 -11.44 15.35 -20.46
C ARG A 267 -10.21 16.16 -20.04
N SER A 268 -9.23 16.25 -20.92
CA SER A 268 -7.99 17.01 -20.69
C SER A 268 -8.27 18.50 -20.57
N ILE A 269 -9.08 19.05 -21.48
CA ILE A 269 -9.48 20.46 -21.51
C ILE A 269 -10.30 20.81 -20.26
N GLN A 270 -11.34 20.02 -19.96
CA GLN A 270 -12.21 20.25 -18.81
C GLN A 270 -11.46 20.17 -17.48
N TYR A 271 -10.48 19.27 -17.37
CA TYR A 271 -9.58 19.24 -16.21
C TYR A 271 -8.82 20.57 -16.06
N GLN A 272 -8.21 21.08 -17.12
CA GLN A 272 -7.42 22.33 -17.07
C GLN A 272 -8.32 23.55 -16.80
N LEU A 273 -9.52 23.58 -17.38
CA LEU A 273 -10.54 24.59 -17.09
C LEU A 273 -10.92 24.58 -15.61
N LYS A 274 -11.22 23.40 -15.04
CA LYS A 274 -11.55 23.24 -13.63
C LYS A 274 -10.41 23.62 -12.69
N LYS A 275 -9.16 23.45 -13.11
CA LYS A 275 -7.99 23.92 -12.36
C LYS A 275 -7.73 25.43 -12.51
N GLY A 276 -8.40 26.09 -13.46
CA GLY A 276 -8.24 27.50 -13.78
C GLY A 276 -6.97 27.79 -14.58
N ALA A 277 -6.44 26.80 -15.29
CA ALA A 277 -5.27 26.97 -16.16
C ALA A 277 -5.63 27.50 -17.56
N ILE A 278 -6.91 27.42 -17.92
CA ILE A 278 -7.52 27.99 -19.12
C ILE A 278 -8.90 28.55 -18.75
N ASP A 279 -9.39 29.50 -19.53
CA ASP A 279 -10.76 30.04 -19.41
C ASP A 279 -11.76 29.29 -20.33
N GLU A 280 -13.04 29.66 -20.25
CA GLU A 280 -14.10 29.02 -21.04
C GLU A 280 -13.96 29.26 -22.55
N GLN A 281 -13.45 30.42 -22.97
CA GLN A 281 -13.27 30.74 -24.38
C GLN A 281 -12.16 29.88 -24.99
N GLN A 282 -11.02 29.78 -24.28
CA GLN A 282 -9.92 28.91 -24.63
C GLN A 282 -10.35 27.44 -24.67
N ALA A 283 -11.15 27.00 -23.68
CA ALA A 283 -11.66 25.64 -23.66
C ALA A 283 -12.49 25.31 -24.90
N ARG A 284 -13.41 26.20 -25.30
CA ARG A 284 -14.20 26.04 -26.54
C ARG A 284 -13.32 26.00 -27.78
N TRP A 285 -12.38 26.94 -27.89
CA TRP A 285 -11.47 26.99 -29.03
C TRP A 285 -10.62 25.72 -29.19
N TYR A 286 -10.04 25.20 -28.10
CA TYR A 286 -9.27 23.96 -28.12
C TYR A 286 -10.14 22.71 -28.37
N SER A 287 -11.41 22.73 -27.97
CA SER A 287 -12.35 21.64 -28.28
C SER A 287 -12.64 21.54 -29.78
N GLU A 288 -12.62 22.66 -30.50
CA GLU A 288 -12.70 22.70 -31.98
C GLU A 288 -11.34 22.39 -32.63
N HIS A 289 -10.24 22.85 -32.03
CA HIS A 289 -8.88 22.77 -32.58
C HIS A 289 -8.00 21.77 -31.81
N PHE A 290 -8.46 20.52 -31.69
CA PHE A 290 -7.85 19.53 -30.79
C PHE A 290 -6.36 19.21 -31.07
N LEU A 291 -5.88 19.34 -32.31
CA LEU A 291 -4.47 19.14 -32.63
C LEU A 291 -3.57 20.17 -31.93
N LEU A 292 -4.05 21.42 -31.82
CA LEU A 292 -3.33 22.50 -31.14
C LEU A 292 -3.29 22.31 -29.62
N TRP A 293 -4.25 21.56 -29.06
CA TRP A 293 -4.20 21.14 -27.67
C TRP A 293 -3.03 20.18 -27.41
N TYR A 294 -2.85 19.18 -28.29
CA TYR A 294 -1.79 18.20 -28.14
C TYR A 294 -0.40 18.80 -28.34
N THR A 295 -0.22 19.72 -29.29
CA THR A 295 1.06 20.41 -29.50
C THR A 295 1.44 21.26 -28.29
N ARG A 296 0.48 22.01 -27.70
CA ARG A 296 0.67 22.72 -26.43
C ARG A 296 1.07 21.77 -25.29
N GLY A 297 0.38 20.64 -25.18
CA GLY A 297 0.68 19.62 -24.16
C GLY A 297 2.09 19.05 -24.29
N PHE A 298 2.50 18.71 -25.52
CA PHE A 298 3.83 18.19 -25.83
C PHE A 298 4.93 19.20 -25.47
N TRP A 299 4.77 20.46 -25.90
CA TRP A 299 5.77 21.50 -25.63
C TRP A 299 5.97 21.77 -24.14
N ASN A 300 4.87 21.80 -23.37
CA ASN A 300 4.93 21.96 -21.92
C ASN A 300 5.65 20.81 -21.22
N ILE A 301 5.45 19.57 -21.67
CA ILE A 301 6.14 18.39 -21.12
C ILE A 301 7.62 18.45 -21.50
N PHE A 302 7.93 18.76 -22.75
CA PHE A 302 9.29 18.87 -23.26
C PHE A 302 10.12 19.91 -22.47
N GLN A 303 9.57 21.11 -22.29
CA GLN A 303 10.22 22.17 -21.49
C GLN A 303 10.44 21.74 -20.03
N LYS A 304 9.47 21.05 -19.42
CA LYS A 304 9.61 20.54 -18.04
C LYS A 304 10.71 19.50 -17.94
N ILE A 305 10.77 18.54 -18.87
CA ILE A 305 11.80 17.49 -18.89
C ILE A 305 13.19 18.11 -19.03
N ILE A 306 13.37 19.07 -19.95
CA ILE A 306 14.64 19.76 -20.16
C ILE A 306 15.07 20.49 -18.88
N ASN A 307 14.18 21.30 -18.29
CA ASN A 307 14.49 22.05 -17.07
C ASN A 307 14.82 21.10 -15.90
N GLN A 308 14.06 20.01 -15.76
CA GLN A 308 14.26 19.07 -14.67
C GLN A 308 15.58 18.28 -14.80
N LEU A 309 15.93 17.82 -16.01
CA LEU A 309 17.14 17.04 -16.25
C LEU A 309 18.41 17.90 -16.31
N LEU A 310 18.37 19.06 -16.98
CA LEU A 310 19.57 19.86 -17.22
C LEU A 310 19.88 20.86 -16.11
N ILE A 311 18.86 21.29 -15.35
CA ILE A 311 19.03 22.35 -14.34
C ILE A 311 18.76 21.79 -12.95
N GLN A 312 17.54 21.30 -12.68
CA GLN A 312 17.14 20.96 -11.32
C GLN A 312 17.87 19.75 -10.75
N LEU A 313 18.04 18.69 -11.53
CA LEU A 313 18.66 17.45 -11.07
C LEU A 313 20.14 17.64 -10.70
N PRO A 314 20.98 18.31 -11.52
CA PRO A 314 22.35 18.65 -11.13
C PRO A 314 22.41 19.52 -9.87
N ILE A 315 21.61 20.59 -9.80
CA ILE A 315 21.57 21.49 -8.63
C ILE A 315 21.17 20.74 -7.36
N ALA A 316 20.15 19.87 -7.45
CA ALA A 316 19.68 19.08 -6.32
C ALA A 316 20.73 18.07 -5.85
N LEU A 317 21.46 17.43 -6.77
CA LEU A 317 22.58 16.55 -6.42
C LEU A 317 23.70 17.31 -5.71
N VAL A 318 24.10 18.46 -6.25
CA VAL A 318 25.15 19.30 -5.65
C VAL A 318 24.74 19.79 -4.25
N HIS A 319 23.53 20.33 -4.08
CA HIS A 319 23.03 20.76 -2.78
C HIS A 319 22.96 19.61 -1.77
N LYS A 320 22.56 18.42 -2.22
CA LYS A 320 22.48 17.24 -1.35
C LYS A 320 23.85 16.73 -0.92
N ILE A 321 24.88 16.92 -1.73
CA ILE A 321 26.27 16.59 -1.39
C ILE A 321 26.82 17.64 -0.41
N ILE A 322 26.73 18.92 -0.74
CA ILE A 322 27.29 20.03 0.08
C ILE A 322 26.67 20.08 1.49
N ASN A 323 25.36 19.84 1.60
CA ASN A 323 24.64 19.93 2.88
C ASN A 323 24.79 18.69 3.79
N ILE A 324 25.64 17.73 3.44
CA ILE A 324 25.94 16.61 4.35
C ILE A 324 26.83 17.17 5.46
N PRO A 325 26.45 17.05 6.76
CA PRO A 325 27.32 17.44 7.85
C PRO A 325 28.44 16.40 7.99
N TYR A 326 29.45 16.49 7.13
CA TYR A 326 30.50 15.48 6.97
C TYR A 326 31.20 15.15 8.29
N LEU A 327 31.53 16.15 9.11
CA LEU A 327 32.16 15.94 10.41
C LEU A 327 31.29 15.10 11.35
N GLN A 328 30.01 15.44 11.49
CA GLN A 328 29.08 14.70 12.34
C GLN A 328 28.78 13.31 11.78
N PHE A 329 28.72 13.19 10.45
CA PHE A 329 28.57 11.94 9.74
C PHE A 329 29.74 10.99 10.00
N PHE A 330 30.99 11.43 9.80
CA PHE A 330 32.20 10.65 10.06
C PHE A 330 32.37 10.34 11.55
N TYR A 331 32.06 11.28 12.44
CA TYR A 331 32.06 11.03 13.89
C TYR A 331 31.08 9.93 14.29
N ASN A 332 29.85 9.96 13.78
CA ASN A 332 28.85 8.92 14.02
C ASN A 332 29.27 7.58 13.40
N LEU A 333 29.91 7.61 12.22
CA LEU A 333 30.46 6.44 11.54
C LEU A 333 31.58 5.78 12.36
N TRP A 334 32.49 6.60 12.89
CA TRP A 334 33.60 6.14 13.72
C TRP A 334 33.11 5.53 15.04
N ARG A 335 32.15 6.20 15.70
CA ARG A 335 31.47 5.64 16.88
C ARG A 335 30.75 4.34 16.57
N PHE A 336 30.16 4.22 15.37
CA PHE A 336 29.52 2.98 14.93
C PHE A 336 30.52 1.83 14.77
N ILE A 337 31.69 2.07 14.19
CA ILE A 337 32.73 1.05 14.03
C ILE A 337 33.29 0.62 15.39
N LEU A 338 33.68 1.59 16.23
CA LEU A 338 34.46 1.30 17.43
C LEU A 338 33.61 0.96 18.67
N SER A 339 32.39 1.47 18.79
CA SER A 339 31.60 1.31 20.02
C SER A 339 30.52 0.23 19.87
N GLN A 340 30.68 -0.88 20.59
CA GLN A 340 29.65 -1.90 20.73
C GLN A 340 28.37 -1.36 21.37
N ARG A 341 28.50 -0.55 22.44
CA ARG A 341 27.36 0.08 23.14
C ARG A 341 26.55 0.97 22.20
N TYR A 342 27.21 1.73 21.33
CA TYR A 342 26.53 2.60 20.35
C TYR A 342 25.76 1.79 19.30
N ARG A 343 26.35 0.70 18.77
CA ARG A 343 25.67 -0.24 17.85
C ARG A 343 24.41 -0.84 18.47
N ILE A 344 24.49 -1.32 19.70
CA ILE A 344 23.36 -1.89 20.43
C ILE A 344 22.24 -0.85 20.60
N ASN A 345 22.58 0.39 20.97
CA ASN A 345 21.58 1.46 21.12
C ASN A 345 20.87 1.81 19.80
N ILE A 346 21.60 1.85 18.67
CA ILE A 346 20.98 2.07 17.35
C ILE A 346 19.99 0.96 17.02
N VAL A 347 20.39 -0.30 17.22
CA VAL A 347 19.53 -1.46 16.97
C VAL A 347 18.29 -1.41 17.86
N ARG A 348 18.47 -1.11 19.15
CA ARG A 348 17.36 -1.01 20.10
C ARG A 348 16.38 0.07 19.66
N ASN A 349 16.86 1.29 19.41
CA ASN A 349 16.01 2.39 18.97
C ASN A 349 15.30 2.06 17.65
N TYR A 350 15.99 1.38 16.74
CA TYR A 350 15.40 0.89 15.50
C TYR A 350 14.27 -0.11 15.78
N VAL A 351 14.54 -1.21 16.51
CA VAL A 351 13.56 -2.27 16.80
C VAL A 351 12.39 -1.73 17.62
N THR A 352 12.63 -0.90 18.65
CA THR A 352 11.59 -0.23 19.43
C THR A 352 10.65 0.57 18.52
N ARG A 353 11.18 1.44 17.63
CA ARG A 353 10.35 2.18 16.67
C ARG A 353 9.54 1.25 15.75
N ARG A 354 10.06 0.06 15.43
CA ARG A 354 9.33 -0.93 14.63
C ARG A 354 8.21 -1.59 15.41
N ILE A 355 8.45 -2.00 16.66
CA ILE A 355 7.41 -2.55 17.56
C ILE A 355 6.30 -1.51 17.74
N GLU A 356 6.68 -0.26 18.02
CA GLU A 356 5.76 0.86 18.15
C GLU A 356 4.91 1.07 16.91
N ARG A 357 5.50 1.06 15.71
CA ARG A 357 4.73 1.17 14.46
C ARG A 357 3.71 0.03 14.31
N TRP A 358 4.04 -1.20 14.73
CA TRP A 358 3.09 -2.32 14.68
C TRP A 358 1.98 -2.16 15.74
N ARG A 359 2.29 -1.59 16.91
CA ARG A 359 1.31 -1.22 17.94
C ARG A 359 0.36 -0.12 17.45
N ASP A 360 0.89 0.95 16.88
CA ASP A 360 0.11 2.07 16.33
C ASP A 360 -0.85 1.62 15.23
N ARG A 361 -0.40 0.67 14.39
CA ARG A 361 -1.22 0.03 13.34
C ARG A 361 -2.15 -1.06 13.88
N LYS A 362 -2.17 -1.31 15.20
CA LYS A 362 -2.97 -2.34 15.88
C LYS A 362 -2.67 -3.79 15.43
N HIS A 363 -1.51 -4.02 14.82
CA HIS A 363 -1.00 -5.36 14.52
C HIS A 363 -0.55 -6.09 15.78
N LEU A 364 -0.15 -5.35 16.81
CA LEU A 364 0.16 -5.86 18.15
C LEU A 364 -0.83 -5.27 19.17
N ARG A 365 -1.32 -6.12 20.09
CA ARG A 365 -1.97 -5.64 21.32
C ARG A 365 -0.94 -4.97 22.22
N ASP A 366 -1.38 -4.09 23.10
CA ASP A 366 -0.48 -3.38 24.03
C ASP A 366 0.34 -4.36 24.88
N GLU A 367 -0.27 -5.45 25.34
CA GLU A 367 0.40 -6.52 26.08
C GLU A 367 1.49 -7.22 25.25
N GLU A 368 1.22 -7.48 23.96
CA GLU A 368 2.15 -8.14 23.04
C GLU A 368 3.35 -7.23 22.73
N ALA A 369 3.08 -5.94 22.48
CA ALA A 369 4.12 -4.94 22.27
C ALA A 369 4.99 -4.75 23.51
N ASN A 370 4.38 -4.64 24.69
CA ASN A 370 5.09 -4.53 25.96
C ASN A 370 5.94 -5.78 26.24
N SER A 371 5.42 -6.97 25.94
CA SER A 371 6.18 -8.22 26.03
C SER A 371 7.44 -8.21 25.16
N LEU A 372 7.31 -7.76 23.90
CA LEU A 372 8.46 -7.62 23.00
C LEU A 372 9.45 -6.57 23.51
N LEU A 373 8.99 -5.41 23.96
CA LEU A 373 9.87 -4.37 24.51
C LEU A 373 10.66 -4.86 25.74
N GLN A 374 10.00 -5.58 26.65
CA GLN A 374 10.68 -6.19 27.80
C GLN A 374 11.69 -7.26 27.39
N SER A 375 11.38 -8.09 26.37
CA SER A 375 12.33 -9.05 25.82
C SER A 375 13.56 -8.36 25.24
N LEU A 376 13.38 -7.25 24.51
CA LEU A 376 14.47 -6.45 23.95
C LEU A 376 15.38 -5.87 25.04
N GLU A 377 14.81 -5.46 26.19
CA GLU A 377 15.59 -4.96 27.32
C GLU A 377 16.40 -6.04 28.03
N ARG A 378 15.85 -7.25 28.16
CA ARG A 378 16.54 -8.41 28.75
C ARG A 378 17.69 -8.89 27.87
N GLU A 379 17.64 -8.66 26.56
CA GLU A 379 18.67 -9.02 25.59
C GLU A 379 19.83 -8.00 25.49
N LYS A 380 19.90 -6.99 26.38
CA LYS A 380 20.90 -5.90 26.38
C LYS A 380 22.37 -6.30 26.22
N SER A 381 22.75 -7.52 26.60
CA SER A 381 24.13 -8.04 26.52
C SER A 381 24.36 -9.04 25.37
N SER A 382 23.38 -9.24 24.49
CA SER A 382 23.48 -10.29 23.47
C SER A 382 24.43 -9.93 22.32
N GLU A 383 25.40 -10.81 22.06
CA GLU A 383 26.32 -10.70 20.91
C GLU A 383 25.57 -10.62 19.56
N TYR A 384 24.40 -11.26 19.45
CA TYR A 384 23.66 -11.24 18.18
C TYR A 384 23.13 -9.86 17.82
N LEU A 385 22.63 -9.08 18.79
CA LEU A 385 22.11 -7.74 18.53
C LEU A 385 23.22 -6.82 18.03
N THR A 386 24.45 -7.06 18.50
CA THR A 386 25.64 -6.38 17.99
C THR A 386 25.89 -6.74 16.53
N ASP A 387 25.87 -8.04 16.18
CA ASP A 387 26.12 -8.52 14.80
C ASP A 387 25.02 -8.09 13.81
N PHE A 388 23.76 -8.09 14.25
CA PHE A 388 22.64 -7.52 13.49
C PHE A 388 22.82 -6.01 13.30
N GLY A 389 23.28 -5.30 14.34
CA GLY A 389 23.63 -3.89 14.26
C GLY A 389 24.67 -3.60 13.21
N VAL A 390 25.74 -4.40 13.15
CA VAL A 390 26.76 -4.29 12.10
C VAL A 390 26.14 -4.47 10.71
N HIS A 391 25.28 -5.46 10.52
CA HIS A 391 24.59 -5.67 9.23
C HIS A 391 23.70 -4.49 8.83
N LEU A 392 23.00 -3.87 9.78
CA LEU A 392 22.25 -2.65 9.54
C LEU A 392 23.17 -1.49 9.14
N GLY A 393 24.31 -1.34 9.81
CA GLY A 393 25.29 -0.30 9.53
C GLY A 393 26.08 -0.47 8.25
N ILE A 394 26.38 -1.71 7.84
CA ILE A 394 27.05 -2.01 6.54
C ILE A 394 26.28 -1.33 5.39
N LYS A 395 24.96 -1.22 5.47
CA LYS A 395 24.17 -0.52 4.44
C LYS A 395 24.51 0.97 4.29
N LEU A 396 24.93 1.65 5.37
CA LEU A 396 25.43 3.03 5.29
C LEU A 396 26.78 3.07 4.56
N PHE A 397 27.72 2.19 4.92
CA PHE A 397 29.02 2.09 4.25
C PHE A 397 28.91 1.74 2.76
N VAL A 398 28.09 0.75 2.45
CA VAL A 398 27.79 0.32 1.08
C VAL A 398 27.29 1.49 0.26
N LYS A 399 26.34 2.29 0.79
CA LYS A 399 25.85 3.47 0.08
C LYS A 399 26.92 4.55 -0.14
N ILE A 400 27.82 4.77 0.81
CA ILE A 400 28.93 5.73 0.63
C ILE A 400 29.84 5.24 -0.50
N ILE A 401 30.19 3.96 -0.49
CA ILE A 401 31.06 3.39 -1.50
C ILE A 401 30.37 3.40 -2.87
N GLU A 402 29.13 2.91 -2.95
CA GLU A 402 28.35 2.82 -4.19
C GLU A 402 27.96 4.18 -4.78
N TYR A 403 27.67 5.20 -3.95
CA TYR A 403 27.17 6.50 -4.43
C TYR A 403 28.17 7.65 -4.35
N VAL A 404 29.35 7.45 -3.75
CA VAL A 404 30.39 8.49 -3.67
C VAL A 404 31.70 7.97 -4.25
N LEU A 405 32.25 6.90 -3.68
CA LEU A 405 33.57 6.40 -4.08
C LEU A 405 33.56 5.86 -5.52
N VAL A 406 32.61 4.99 -5.84
CA VAL A 406 32.52 4.28 -7.12
C VAL A 406 32.20 5.25 -8.28
N PRO A 407 31.26 6.21 -8.15
CA PRO A 407 31.09 7.26 -9.16
C PRO A 407 32.31 8.15 -9.32
N LEU A 408 33.04 8.45 -8.23
CA LEU A 408 34.27 9.25 -8.30
C LEU A 408 35.40 8.47 -9.00
N LEU A 409 35.55 7.17 -8.73
CA LEU A 409 36.50 6.31 -9.43
C LEU A 409 36.16 6.20 -10.94
N TYR A 410 34.88 6.15 -11.29
CA TYR A 410 34.44 6.17 -12.69
C TYR A 410 34.74 7.53 -13.35
N PHE A 411 34.43 8.62 -12.66
CA PHE A 411 34.66 9.99 -13.15
C PHE A 411 36.15 10.30 -13.36
N VAL A 412 37.02 9.77 -12.51
CA VAL A 412 38.50 9.89 -12.63
C VAL A 412 39.06 8.90 -13.67
N GLY A 413 38.24 8.03 -14.26
CA GLY A 413 38.65 7.09 -15.31
C GLY A 413 39.39 5.85 -14.79
N LEU A 414 39.35 5.59 -13.48
CA LEU A 414 40.02 4.44 -12.86
C LEU A 414 39.24 3.13 -13.02
N ILE A 415 37.92 3.22 -13.26
CA ILE A 415 37.06 2.07 -13.55
C ILE A 415 36.23 2.35 -14.80
N ASN A 416 35.91 1.30 -15.57
CA ASN A 416 35.06 1.42 -16.74
C ASN A 416 33.56 1.27 -16.40
N GLU A 417 32.69 1.53 -17.37
CA GLU A 417 31.22 1.49 -17.23
C GLU A 417 30.72 0.13 -16.74
N LEU A 418 31.33 -0.96 -17.22
CA LEU A 418 30.95 -2.31 -16.86
C LEU A 418 31.26 -2.61 -15.40
N VAL A 419 32.44 -2.22 -14.89
CA VAL A 419 32.82 -2.36 -13.48
C VAL A 419 31.96 -1.46 -12.60
N PHE A 420 31.67 -0.23 -13.03
CA PHE A 420 30.79 0.70 -12.31
C PHE A 420 29.38 0.11 -12.12
N ILE A 421 28.74 -0.37 -13.19
CA ILE A 421 27.40 -0.96 -13.14
C ILE A 421 27.40 -2.28 -12.34
N THR A 422 28.41 -3.12 -12.54
CA THR A 422 28.52 -4.41 -11.82
C THR A 422 28.69 -4.19 -10.32
N TRP A 423 29.49 -3.20 -9.92
CA TRP A 423 29.74 -2.90 -8.51
C TRP A 423 28.52 -2.33 -7.79
N LEU A 424 27.70 -1.52 -8.48
CA LEU A 424 26.40 -1.04 -7.95
C LEU A 424 25.41 -2.19 -7.65
N ILE A 425 25.57 -3.35 -8.29
CA ILE A 425 24.71 -4.52 -8.09
C ILE A 425 25.30 -5.48 -7.04
N VAL A 426 26.63 -5.67 -7.04
CA VAL A 426 27.32 -6.74 -6.30
C VAL A 426 28.01 -6.27 -5.02
N GLY A 427 28.27 -4.96 -4.86
CA GLY A 427 29.01 -4.40 -3.72
C GLY A 427 28.39 -4.75 -2.37
N GLY A 428 27.09 -4.48 -2.17
CA GLY A 428 26.37 -4.80 -0.94
C GLY A 428 26.51 -6.25 -0.42
N PRO A 429 26.25 -7.28 -1.26
CA PRO A 429 26.52 -8.69 -0.92
C PRO A 429 27.96 -8.96 -0.48
N VAL A 430 28.96 -8.45 -1.21
CA VAL A 430 30.39 -8.71 -0.94
C VAL A 430 30.79 -8.26 0.47
N TYR A 431 30.41 -7.05 0.88
CA TYR A 431 30.76 -6.54 2.23
C TYR A 431 30.17 -7.37 3.37
N ARG A 432 28.94 -7.89 3.20
CA ARG A 432 28.28 -8.72 4.23
C ARG A 432 28.87 -10.12 4.30
N THR A 433 29.22 -10.70 3.15
CA THR A 433 29.90 -11.99 3.08
C THR A 433 31.27 -11.91 3.74
N ILE A 434 32.06 -10.86 3.48
CA ILE A 434 33.37 -10.67 4.13
C ILE A 434 33.24 -10.63 5.65
N TYR A 435 32.30 -9.83 6.18
CA TYR A 435 32.10 -9.74 7.63
C TYR A 435 31.61 -11.06 8.25
N THR A 436 30.65 -11.74 7.60
CA THR A 436 30.09 -12.99 8.10
C THR A 436 31.09 -14.14 8.01
N SER A 437 31.92 -14.19 6.97
CA SER A 437 33.05 -15.14 6.83
C SER A 437 34.13 -14.89 7.90
N TRP A 438 34.44 -13.63 8.20
CA TRP A 438 35.35 -13.28 9.30
C TRP A 438 34.82 -13.76 10.66
N ARG A 439 33.52 -13.59 10.92
CA ARG A 439 32.88 -14.12 12.15
C ARG A 439 32.83 -15.65 12.18
N ALA A 440 32.61 -16.31 11.04
CA ALA A 440 32.69 -17.75 10.94
C ALA A 440 34.10 -18.28 11.26
N LEU A 441 35.14 -17.57 10.81
CA LEU A 441 36.54 -17.87 11.13
C LEU A 441 36.81 -17.67 12.63
N GLN A 442 36.35 -16.57 13.23
CA GLN A 442 36.45 -16.35 14.69
C GLN A 442 35.75 -17.45 15.49
N ALA A 443 34.55 -17.86 15.08
CA ALA A 443 33.81 -18.94 15.74
C ALA A 443 34.53 -20.29 15.62
N ALA A 444 35.11 -20.58 14.45
CA ALA A 444 35.90 -21.79 14.22
C ALA A 444 37.17 -21.82 15.10
N ILE A 445 37.88 -20.69 15.21
CA ILE A 445 39.05 -20.53 16.08
C ILE A 445 38.66 -20.69 17.57
N ALA A 446 37.49 -20.17 17.96
CA ALA A 446 36.96 -20.27 19.32
C ALA A 446 36.25 -21.60 19.64
N ARG A 447 36.21 -22.58 18.71
CA ARG A 447 35.47 -23.85 18.82
C ARG A 447 33.97 -23.70 19.12
N GLN A 448 33.36 -22.61 18.66
CA GLN A 448 31.92 -22.37 18.76
C GLN A 448 31.20 -22.84 17.49
N GLU A 449 29.87 -22.98 17.54
CA GLU A 449 29.09 -23.34 16.34
C GLU A 449 29.29 -22.31 15.22
N ILE A 450 29.72 -22.79 14.06
CA ILE A 450 29.92 -21.96 12.87
C ILE A 450 28.54 -21.51 12.36
N PRO A 451 28.33 -20.19 12.12
CA PRO A 451 27.03 -19.65 11.75
C PRO A 451 26.72 -19.86 10.26
N TRP A 452 26.56 -21.12 9.83
CA TRP A 452 26.34 -21.50 8.44
C TRP A 452 25.09 -20.87 7.81
N VAL A 453 24.00 -20.73 8.58
CA VAL A 453 22.77 -20.10 8.08
C VAL A 453 22.98 -18.60 7.89
N ALA A 454 23.72 -17.94 8.79
CA ALA A 454 24.09 -16.55 8.61
C ALA A 454 24.93 -16.36 7.33
N LEU A 455 25.88 -17.26 7.07
CA LEU A 455 26.76 -17.20 5.89
C LEU A 455 25.96 -17.36 4.58
N LEU A 456 25.02 -18.31 4.52
CA LEU A 456 24.16 -18.52 3.36
C LEU A 456 23.16 -17.39 3.14
N VAL A 457 22.51 -16.90 4.20
CA VAL A 457 21.55 -15.78 4.10
C VAL A 457 22.27 -14.47 3.80
N GLY A 458 23.49 -14.28 4.32
CA GLY A 458 24.35 -13.11 4.10
C GLY A 458 24.69 -12.88 2.62
N LEU A 459 24.79 -13.95 1.84
CA LEU A 459 25.05 -13.93 0.40
C LEU A 459 23.89 -13.37 -0.44
N ILE A 460 22.67 -13.36 0.10
CA ILE A 460 21.49 -12.93 -0.63
C ILE A 460 21.46 -11.39 -0.69
N PRO A 461 21.48 -10.77 -1.90
CA PRO A 461 21.33 -9.34 -2.05
C PRO A 461 20.07 -8.84 -1.35
N THR A 462 20.18 -7.70 -0.66
CA THR A 462 19.12 -7.08 0.17
C THR A 462 18.67 -7.86 1.41
N ALA A 463 18.60 -9.20 1.40
CA ALA A 463 18.15 -10.04 2.52
C ALA A 463 19.24 -10.40 3.54
N GLY A 464 20.52 -10.21 3.22
CA GLY A 464 21.63 -10.51 4.14
C GLY A 464 21.60 -9.80 5.51
N ILE A 465 20.78 -8.76 5.70
CA ILE A 465 20.54 -8.15 7.02
C ILE A 465 19.88 -9.14 8.00
N LEU A 466 19.18 -10.16 7.49
CA LEU A 466 18.53 -11.19 8.29
C LEU A 466 19.45 -12.36 8.66
N ALA A 467 20.72 -12.35 8.25
CA ALA A 467 21.65 -13.45 8.49
C ALA A 467 21.66 -13.94 9.95
N TYR A 468 21.86 -13.02 10.89
CA TYR A 468 21.90 -13.33 12.32
C TYR A 468 20.53 -13.62 12.94
N PRO A 469 19.45 -12.84 12.67
CA PRO A 469 18.09 -13.21 13.08
C PRO A 469 17.69 -14.62 12.64
N CYS A 470 17.96 -15.00 11.39
CA CYS A 470 17.68 -16.35 10.88
C CYS A 470 18.56 -17.42 11.54
N GLN A 471 19.84 -17.14 11.78
CA GLN A 471 20.74 -18.05 12.50
C GLN A 471 20.23 -18.35 13.90
N ILE A 472 19.74 -17.34 14.64
CA ILE A 472 19.21 -17.54 16.01
C ILE A 472 17.92 -18.34 16.00
N ILE A 473 17.02 -18.06 15.06
CA ILE A 473 15.81 -18.86 14.89
C ILE A 473 16.17 -20.32 14.63
N TRP A 474 17.29 -20.57 13.95
CA TRP A 474 17.78 -21.90 13.64
C TRP A 474 18.59 -22.54 14.80
N SER A 475 19.34 -21.79 15.60
CA SER A 475 20.19 -22.35 16.65
C SER A 475 19.55 -22.35 18.05
N ALA A 476 18.56 -21.50 18.30
CA ALA A 476 18.02 -21.32 19.65
C ALA A 476 16.97 -22.39 20.03
N LYS A 477 17.11 -22.95 21.25
CA LYS A 477 16.04 -23.65 21.99
C LYS A 477 15.45 -22.67 23.04
N GLY A 478 14.26 -22.08 22.80
CA GLY A 478 13.49 -21.36 23.84
C GLY A 478 13.26 -19.85 23.65
N LYS A 479 12.92 -19.13 24.75
CA LYS A 479 12.35 -17.76 24.81
C LYS A 479 13.14 -16.63 24.10
N LYS A 480 14.41 -16.85 23.73
CA LYS A 480 15.29 -15.92 22.98
C LYS A 480 14.89 -15.75 21.49
N GLN A 481 13.81 -16.39 21.06
CA GLN A 481 13.37 -16.36 19.66
C GLN A 481 12.47 -15.17 19.31
N LYS A 482 11.71 -14.59 20.26
CA LYS A 482 10.61 -13.67 19.91
C LYS A 482 11.09 -12.38 19.22
N ILE A 483 12.19 -11.77 19.66
CA ILE A 483 12.75 -10.58 19.02
C ILE A 483 13.33 -10.91 17.64
N ALA A 484 14.10 -11.99 17.52
CA ALA A 484 14.65 -12.44 16.25
C ALA A 484 13.53 -12.75 15.22
N GLN A 485 12.47 -13.44 15.67
CA GLN A 485 11.28 -13.70 14.86
C GLN A 485 10.60 -12.38 14.45
N PHE A 486 10.38 -11.45 15.38
CA PHE A 486 9.80 -10.14 15.07
C PHE A 486 10.60 -9.39 14.01
N ILE A 487 11.94 -9.39 14.09
CA ILE A 487 12.82 -8.75 13.09
C ILE A 487 12.63 -9.38 11.71
N VAL A 488 12.49 -10.71 11.63
CA VAL A 488 12.21 -11.41 10.36
C VAL A 488 10.83 -11.01 9.83
N TYR A 489 9.79 -11.02 10.67
CA TYR A 489 8.45 -10.57 10.28
C TYR A 489 8.45 -9.13 9.75
N ASP A 490 9.05 -8.18 10.48
CA ASP A 490 9.13 -6.76 10.10
C ASP A 490 9.92 -6.54 8.80
N PHE A 491 10.98 -7.32 8.56
CA PHE A 491 11.75 -7.19 7.34
C PHE A 491 10.92 -7.57 6.11
N PHE A 492 10.24 -8.71 6.17
CA PHE A 492 9.44 -9.21 5.05
C PHE A 492 8.22 -8.33 4.80
N THR A 493 7.53 -7.85 5.83
CA THR A 493 6.39 -6.92 5.66
C THR A 493 6.83 -5.64 4.96
N ARG A 494 8.01 -5.11 5.27
CA ARG A 494 8.59 -3.94 4.59
C ARG A 494 8.94 -4.17 3.13
N ILE A 495 9.30 -5.40 2.74
CA ILE A 495 9.49 -5.73 1.32
C ILE A 495 8.13 -5.63 0.63
N GLY A 496 7.12 -6.32 1.16
CA GLY A 496 5.78 -6.32 0.58
C GLY A 496 5.16 -4.93 0.48
N ALA A 497 5.29 -4.11 1.54
CA ALA A 497 4.75 -2.76 1.59
C ALA A 497 5.44 -1.77 0.61
N LYS A 498 6.65 -2.08 0.12
CA LYS A 498 7.43 -1.19 -0.76
C LYS A 498 7.41 -1.57 -2.22
N ILE A 499 6.74 -2.66 -2.59
CA ILE A 499 6.62 -3.05 -4.00
C ILE A 499 5.87 -1.94 -4.76
N PRO A 500 6.47 -1.32 -5.80
CA PRO A 500 5.80 -0.31 -6.59
C PRO A 500 4.49 -0.86 -7.19
N ALA A 501 3.47 0.00 -7.32
CA ALA A 501 2.14 -0.32 -7.85
C ALA A 501 1.31 -1.36 -7.06
N TRP A 502 1.89 -2.39 -6.45
CA TRP A 502 1.17 -3.51 -5.83
C TRP A 502 1.40 -3.68 -4.32
N GLY A 503 2.37 -2.96 -3.76
CA GLY A 503 2.60 -2.89 -2.32
C GLY A 503 1.85 -1.75 -1.65
N GLY A 504 1.89 -1.77 -0.33
CA GLY A 504 1.34 -0.76 0.57
C GLY A 504 1.16 -1.35 1.96
N GLU A 505 0.87 -0.48 2.94
CA GLU A 505 0.46 -0.92 4.27
C GLU A 505 -0.90 -1.63 4.19
N ASP A 506 -1.02 -2.74 4.91
CA ASP A 506 -2.23 -3.55 5.09
C ASP A 506 -2.75 -4.17 3.78
N THR A 507 -1.85 -4.32 2.80
CA THR A 507 -2.14 -4.94 1.51
C THR A 507 -1.89 -6.44 1.53
N ASN A 508 -2.54 -7.18 0.64
CA ASN A 508 -2.31 -8.62 0.50
C ASN A 508 -0.84 -8.94 0.14
N THR A 509 -0.15 -8.02 -0.55
CA THR A 509 1.30 -8.15 -0.80
C THR A 509 2.09 -8.10 0.51
N GLU A 510 1.78 -7.19 1.45
CA GLU A 510 2.41 -7.17 2.78
C GLU A 510 2.16 -8.50 3.53
N HIS A 511 0.91 -8.98 3.53
CA HIS A 511 0.54 -10.26 4.15
C HIS A 511 1.22 -11.47 3.51
N PHE A 512 1.38 -11.50 2.19
CA PHE A 512 2.07 -12.57 1.48
C PHE A 512 3.52 -12.70 1.95
N PHE A 513 4.26 -11.58 1.99
CA PHE A 513 5.63 -11.60 2.51
C PHE A 513 5.67 -11.94 4.01
N ASN A 514 4.72 -11.45 4.79
CA ASN A 514 4.58 -11.80 6.20
C ASN A 514 4.36 -13.31 6.45
N GLN A 515 3.60 -14.00 5.58
CA GLN A 515 3.45 -15.46 5.64
C GLN A 515 4.74 -16.20 5.27
N ILE A 516 5.56 -15.65 4.37
CA ILE A 516 6.90 -16.20 4.10
C ILE A 516 7.76 -16.11 5.36
N ALA A 517 7.71 -14.98 6.07
CA ALA A 517 8.38 -14.83 7.35
C ALA A 517 7.89 -15.85 8.40
N ASP A 518 6.58 -16.11 8.50
CA ASP A 518 6.06 -17.16 9.40
C ASP A 518 6.65 -18.54 9.10
N LYS A 519 6.72 -18.93 7.83
CA LYS A 519 7.32 -20.21 7.41
C LYS A 519 8.80 -20.31 7.79
N ILE A 520 9.54 -19.21 7.76
CA ILE A 520 10.95 -19.15 8.15
C ILE A 520 11.06 -19.19 9.68
N ALA A 521 10.30 -18.33 10.37
CA ALA A 521 10.32 -18.15 11.82
C ALA A 521 9.90 -19.39 12.60
N ASN A 522 9.00 -20.20 12.03
CA ASN A 522 8.39 -21.37 12.67
C ASN A 522 8.81 -22.72 12.06
N ARG A 523 9.84 -22.74 11.21
CA ARG A 523 10.31 -23.95 10.50
C ARG A 523 10.71 -25.11 11.44
N GLN A 524 11.17 -24.81 12.65
CA GLN A 524 11.54 -25.83 13.65
C GLN A 524 10.34 -26.44 14.40
N LEU A 525 9.30 -25.65 14.68
CA LEU A 525 8.04 -26.15 15.27
C LEU A 525 7.32 -27.10 14.31
N ASN A 526 7.34 -26.80 13.01
CA ASN A 526 6.74 -27.64 11.97
C ASN A 526 7.54 -28.92 11.68
N ARG A 527 8.87 -28.93 11.89
CA ARG A 527 9.72 -30.14 11.77
C ARG A 527 9.54 -31.15 12.91
N ARG A 528 9.01 -30.74 14.06
CA ARG A 528 8.73 -31.64 15.20
C ARG A 528 7.37 -32.34 15.13
N LYS A 529 6.43 -31.84 14.31
CA LYS A 529 5.11 -32.45 14.12
C LYS A 529 5.01 -33.75 13.31
N PRO A 530 6.00 -34.24 12.52
CA PRO A 530 5.81 -35.51 11.78
C PRO A 530 6.08 -36.79 12.59
N LEU A 531 6.50 -36.72 13.86
CA LEU A 531 6.96 -37.90 14.61
C LEU A 531 6.08 -38.31 15.80
N GLU A 532 5.09 -37.51 16.18
CA GLU A 532 4.12 -37.89 17.23
C GLU A 532 2.83 -38.53 16.65
N SER A 533 2.56 -38.42 15.35
CA SER A 533 1.45 -39.13 14.69
C SER A 533 1.82 -40.53 14.18
N ALA A 534 2.99 -41.07 14.56
CA ALA A 534 3.42 -42.43 14.28
C ALA A 534 3.47 -43.32 15.55
N LYS A 535 2.84 -42.86 16.63
CA LYS A 535 2.52 -43.67 17.82
C LYS A 535 1.09 -43.37 18.26
N LEU A 536 0.14 -43.92 17.53
CA LEU A 536 -1.14 -44.42 18.02
C LEU A 536 -1.68 -45.42 16.99
#